data_AF-A0A7V5C5G6-F1
#
_entry.id   AF-A0A7V5C5G6-F1
#
_cell.length_a   1.000
_cell.length_b   1.000
_cell.length_c   1.000
_cell.angle_alpha   90.00
_cell.angle_beta   90.00
_cell.angle_gamma   90.00
#
_symmetry.space_group_name_H-M   'P 1'
#
loop_
_entity.id
_entity.type
_entity.pdbx_description
1 polymer ?
#
loop_
_entity_poly.entity_id
_entity_poly.type
_entity_poly.pdbx_seq_one_letter_code
_entity_poly.pdbx_strand_id
1 'polypeptide(L)'
;CGKCHRKAYERYLEGEHAEALKKEMDKATPRESVKKYAPRCGDCHSSHYDKAHVSRVETGKKMVETCGTCHVPQKESYLENYHGKAAVNLKYDKAAYCTDCHGAHTCASLKNNKEAALAVCQRCHARATKEFTEFVIHYGDNGIEEKDDEKKSYVSRIHIISLLSLTFVIVMLCAFYSHTFLLMLRKVHEKLRRHDDRK
;
A
#
# COMPACT_ATOMS: atom_id res chain seq x y z
N CYS A 1 9.54 28.52 -5.67
CA CYS A 1 8.57 27.69 -6.42
C CYS A 1 7.35 28.47 -6.90
N GLY A 2 6.58 29.13 -6.02
CA GLY A 2 5.33 29.82 -6.39
C GLY A 2 5.43 30.90 -7.47
N LYS A 3 6.58 31.57 -7.61
CA LYS A 3 6.81 32.55 -8.69
C LYS A 3 6.73 31.95 -10.10
N CYS A 4 7.16 30.69 -10.27
CA CYS A 4 7.17 30.01 -11.57
C CYS A 4 6.03 28.99 -11.70
N HIS A 5 5.66 28.30 -10.62
CA HIS A 5 4.62 27.26 -10.60
C HIS A 5 3.34 27.75 -9.93
N ARG A 6 2.83 28.91 -10.36
CA ARG A 6 1.71 29.59 -9.70
C ARG A 6 0.49 28.70 -9.47
N LYS A 7 0.00 28.00 -10.50
CA LYS A 7 -1.18 27.11 -10.39
C LYS A 7 -0.98 25.96 -9.39
N ALA A 8 0.21 25.36 -9.36
CA ALA A 8 0.52 24.29 -8.42
C ALA A 8 0.66 24.82 -7.00
N TYR A 9 1.23 26.02 -6.86
CA TYR A 9 1.37 26.71 -5.59
C TYR A 9 0.01 27.11 -5.00
N GLU A 10 -0.91 27.65 -5.81
CA GLU A 10 -2.29 27.95 -5.39
C GLU A 10 -2.99 26.70 -4.85
N ARG A 11 -2.90 25.56 -5.57
CA ARG A 11 -3.46 24.28 -5.10
C ARG A 11 -2.80 23.76 -3.82
N TYR A 12 -1.51 24.00 -3.64
CA TYR A 12 -0.80 23.65 -2.41
C TYR A 12 -1.31 24.46 -1.21
N LEU A 13 -1.55 25.76 -1.39
CA LEU A 13 -2.07 26.62 -0.33
C LEU A 13 -3.48 26.24 0.13
N GLU A 14 -4.27 25.62 -0.74
CA GLU A 14 -5.59 25.05 -0.40
C GLU A 14 -5.51 23.70 0.33
N GLY A 15 -4.31 23.13 0.44
CA GLY A 15 -4.08 21.77 0.92
C GLY A 15 -3.74 21.65 2.40
N GLU A 16 -3.90 20.43 2.92
CA GLU A 16 -3.66 20.08 4.34
C GLU A 16 -2.21 20.34 4.77
N HIS A 17 -1.24 20.09 3.88
CA HIS A 17 0.18 20.34 4.17
C HIS A 17 0.49 21.82 4.37
N ALA A 18 -0.14 22.72 3.60
CA ALA A 18 0.05 24.15 3.79
C ALA A 18 -0.64 24.66 5.06
N GLU A 19 -1.83 24.13 5.36
CA GLU A 19 -2.53 24.45 6.61
C GLU A 19 -1.75 23.98 7.85
N ALA A 20 -1.22 22.76 7.81
CA ALA A 20 -0.37 22.22 8.87
C ALA A 20 0.91 23.07 9.05
N LEU A 21 1.58 23.41 7.95
CA LEU A 21 2.79 24.26 7.99
C LEU A 21 2.50 25.62 8.64
N LYS A 22 1.37 26.25 8.29
CA LYS A 22 0.96 27.53 8.90
C LYS A 22 0.79 27.38 10.41
N LYS A 23 0.05 26.36 10.86
CA LYS A 23 -0.19 26.09 12.28
C LYS A 23 1.10 25.82 13.06
N GLU A 24 2.05 25.12 12.46
CA GLU A 24 3.35 24.83 13.08
C GLU A 24 4.23 26.09 13.15
N MET A 25 4.23 26.90 12.10
CA MET A 25 4.97 28.17 12.07
C MET A 25 4.41 29.19 13.07
N ASP A 26 3.09 29.26 13.23
CA ASP A 26 2.43 30.15 14.20
C ASP A 26 2.76 29.76 15.66
N LYS A 27 3.11 28.49 15.90
CA LYS A 27 3.47 27.96 17.22
C LYS A 27 4.98 27.91 17.48
N ALA A 28 5.81 28.17 16.49
CA ALA A 28 7.25 28.10 16.61
C ALA A 28 7.78 29.26 17.47
N THR A 29 8.30 28.95 18.66
CA THR A 29 9.04 29.93 19.46
C THR A 29 10.48 30.05 18.95
N PRO A 30 11.15 31.22 19.06
CA PRO A 30 12.50 31.42 18.52
C PRO A 30 13.60 30.49 19.07
N ARG A 31 13.33 29.74 20.15
CA ARG A 31 14.31 28.92 20.86
C ARG A 31 14.14 27.43 20.65
N GLU A 32 13.05 26.97 20.06
CA GLU A 32 12.76 25.56 19.93
C GLU A 32 12.93 25.12 18.47
N SER A 33 13.94 24.28 18.24
CA SER A 33 14.14 23.61 16.96
C SER A 33 13.01 22.60 16.76
N VAL A 34 11.86 23.06 16.24
CA VAL A 34 10.77 22.17 15.83
C VAL A 34 11.36 21.16 14.85
N LYS A 35 11.39 19.89 15.27
CA LYS A 35 12.20 18.84 14.63
C LYS A 35 11.57 18.27 13.36
N LYS A 36 10.33 18.63 13.04
CA LYS A 36 9.62 18.20 11.83
C LYS A 36 8.53 19.22 11.51
N TYR A 37 8.62 19.83 10.33
CA TYR A 37 7.55 20.67 9.79
C TYR A 37 6.81 19.92 8.70
N ALA A 38 5.57 20.31 8.44
CA ALA A 38 4.83 19.91 7.26
C ALA A 38 5.60 20.27 5.98
N PRO A 39 5.52 19.42 4.94
CA PRO A 39 6.40 19.53 3.78
C PRO A 39 6.08 20.76 2.93
N ARG A 40 7.13 21.32 2.33
CA ARG A 40 7.10 22.34 1.28
C ARG A 40 7.42 21.68 -0.07
N CYS A 41 7.39 22.48 -1.13
CA CYS A 41 7.59 21.98 -2.49
C CYS A 41 8.86 21.12 -2.65
N GLY A 42 9.98 21.61 -2.10
CA GLY A 42 11.29 20.96 -2.20
C GLY A 42 11.44 19.65 -1.42
N ASP A 43 10.55 19.42 -0.45
CA ASP A 43 10.57 18.20 0.38
C ASP A 43 9.91 17.03 -0.36
N CYS A 44 8.99 17.32 -1.29
CA CYS A 44 8.34 16.30 -2.09
C CYS A 44 9.07 16.03 -3.40
N HIS A 45 9.56 17.08 -4.06
CA HIS A 45 10.12 17.00 -5.39
C HIS A 45 11.17 18.10 -5.60
N SER A 46 12.21 17.84 -6.39
CA SER A 46 13.33 18.77 -6.63
C SER A 46 13.42 19.22 -8.08
N SER A 47 13.37 20.54 -8.31
CA SER A 47 13.56 21.12 -9.64
C SER A 47 14.93 20.85 -10.27
N HIS A 48 15.93 20.43 -9.48
CA HIS A 48 17.28 20.17 -9.98
C HIS A 48 17.53 18.69 -10.28
N TYR A 49 16.75 17.78 -9.69
CA TYR A 49 17.00 16.33 -9.78
C TYR A 49 15.81 15.53 -10.32
N ASP A 50 14.62 16.14 -10.41
CA ASP A 50 13.47 15.50 -11.02
C ASP A 50 13.62 15.44 -12.53
N LYS A 51 13.50 14.23 -13.07
CA LYS A 51 13.41 14.01 -14.51
C LYS A 51 12.00 14.35 -14.99
N ALA A 52 11.91 15.20 -16.00
CA ALA A 52 10.67 15.42 -16.74
C ALA A 52 10.37 14.24 -17.67
N HIS A 53 9.12 14.14 -18.13
CA HIS A 53 8.67 13.17 -19.15
C HIS A 53 8.86 11.69 -18.78
N VAL A 54 8.90 11.37 -17.49
CA VAL A 54 8.90 9.99 -17.01
C VAL A 54 7.49 9.38 -17.07
N SER A 55 7.42 8.04 -17.10
CA SER A 55 6.15 7.34 -17.13
C SER A 55 5.30 7.60 -15.88
N ARG A 56 3.98 7.40 -16.00
CA ARG A 56 3.06 7.46 -14.86
C ARG A 56 3.47 6.48 -13.75
N VAL A 57 3.88 5.27 -14.13
CA VAL A 57 4.31 4.24 -13.17
C VAL A 57 5.55 4.69 -12.40
N GLU A 58 6.53 5.25 -13.09
CA GLU A 58 7.76 5.74 -12.46
C GLU A 58 7.48 6.92 -11.52
N THR A 59 6.68 7.88 -11.98
CA THR A 59 6.23 9.03 -11.18
C THR A 59 5.46 8.59 -9.95
N GLY A 60 4.50 7.68 -10.12
CA GLY A 60 3.64 7.18 -9.05
C GLY A 60 4.43 6.40 -8.00
N LYS A 61 5.37 5.54 -8.41
CA LYS A 61 6.29 4.86 -7.49
C LYS A 61 7.13 5.84 -6.70
N LYS A 62 7.74 6.83 -7.37
CA LYS A 62 8.49 7.88 -6.69
C LYS A 62 7.63 8.61 -5.67
N MET A 63 6.39 8.93 -6.02
CA MET A 63 5.48 9.62 -5.11
C MET A 63 5.08 8.77 -3.91
N VAL A 64 4.82 7.47 -4.08
CA VAL A 64 4.56 6.54 -2.96
C VAL A 64 5.74 6.53 -1.98
N GLU A 65 6.97 6.49 -2.50
CA GLU A 65 8.18 6.57 -1.69
C GLU A 65 8.31 7.92 -0.97
N THR A 66 8.11 9.04 -1.69
CA THR A 66 8.14 10.39 -1.12
C THR A 66 7.13 10.54 0.02
N CYS A 67 5.86 10.16 -0.19
CA CYS A 67 4.83 10.22 0.84
C CYS A 67 5.22 9.36 2.06
N GLY A 68 5.76 8.16 1.82
CA GLY A 68 6.18 7.23 2.86
C GLY A 68 7.39 7.66 3.69
N THR A 69 8.12 8.71 3.31
CA THR A 69 9.17 9.29 4.18
C THR A 69 8.59 9.88 5.47
N CYS A 70 7.35 10.37 5.40
CA CYS A 70 6.63 10.93 6.54
C CYS A 70 5.43 10.07 6.97
N HIS A 71 4.74 9.45 6.03
CA HIS A 71 3.55 8.62 6.24
C HIS A 71 3.88 7.12 6.11
N VAL A 72 4.76 6.63 6.98
CA VAL A 72 5.25 5.24 6.94
C VAL A 72 4.11 4.22 7.09
N PRO A 73 3.22 4.31 8.11
CA PRO A 73 2.15 3.32 8.29
C PRO A 73 1.15 3.30 7.13
N GLN A 74 0.86 4.47 6.55
CA GLN A 74 -0.03 4.60 5.40
C GLN A 74 0.58 3.97 4.17
N LYS A 75 1.88 4.20 3.91
CA LYS A 75 2.58 3.56 2.79
C LYS A 75 2.54 2.03 2.93
N GLU A 76 2.90 1.51 4.10
CA GLU A 76 2.94 0.06 4.33
C GLU A 76 1.58 -0.59 4.10
N SER A 77 0.53 -0.06 4.72
CA SER A 77 -0.83 -0.59 4.55
C SER A 77 -1.39 -0.36 3.15
N TYR A 78 -1.04 0.75 2.48
CA TYR A 78 -1.38 0.97 1.08
C TYR A 78 -0.75 -0.09 0.16
N LEU A 79 0.52 -0.43 0.37
CA LEU A 79 1.23 -1.44 -0.43
C LEU A 79 0.63 -2.84 -0.26
N GLU A 80 -0.10 -3.09 0.82
CA GLU A 80 -0.81 -4.34 1.04
C GLU A 80 -2.18 -4.43 0.35
N ASN A 81 -2.76 -3.28 -0.04
CA ASN A 81 -4.04 -3.26 -0.72
C ASN A 81 -3.90 -3.54 -2.24
N TYR A 82 -5.03 -3.74 -2.92
CA TYR A 82 -5.05 -4.03 -4.35
C TYR A 82 -4.41 -2.91 -5.20
N HIS A 83 -4.73 -1.65 -4.93
CA HIS A 83 -4.16 -0.52 -5.66
C HIS A 83 -2.64 -0.44 -5.51
N GLY A 84 -2.11 -0.55 -4.28
CA GLY A 84 -0.66 -0.57 -4.04
C GLY A 84 0.03 -1.73 -4.72
N LYS A 85 -0.49 -2.97 -4.57
CA LYS A 85 0.05 -4.16 -5.22
C LYS A 85 0.03 -4.03 -6.74
N ALA A 86 -1.10 -3.61 -7.31
CA ALA A 86 -1.22 -3.45 -8.75
C ALA A 86 -0.33 -2.33 -9.29
N ALA A 87 -0.33 -1.15 -8.66
CA ALA A 87 0.38 0.03 -9.12
C ALA A 87 1.91 -0.08 -8.96
N VAL A 88 2.37 -0.63 -7.83
CA VAL A 88 3.80 -0.68 -7.48
C VAL A 88 4.43 -2.01 -7.88
N ASN A 89 3.82 -3.13 -7.48
CA ASN A 89 4.43 -4.45 -7.69
C ASN A 89 4.21 -4.95 -9.11
N LEU A 90 2.98 -4.83 -9.62
CA LEU A 90 2.61 -5.29 -10.97
C LEU A 90 2.80 -4.22 -12.05
N LYS A 91 3.16 -2.99 -11.68
CA LYS A 91 3.36 -1.86 -12.61
C LYS A 91 2.11 -1.57 -13.48
N TYR A 92 0.92 -1.85 -12.96
CA TYR A 92 -0.33 -1.58 -13.65
C TYR A 92 -0.62 -0.08 -13.59
N ASP A 93 -0.48 0.59 -14.73
CA ASP A 93 -0.52 2.04 -14.86
C ASP A 93 -1.91 2.66 -14.63
N LYS A 94 -2.98 1.86 -14.63
CA LYS A 94 -4.35 2.31 -14.31
C LYS A 94 -4.71 2.14 -12.83
N ALA A 95 -3.86 1.52 -12.02
CA ALA A 95 -4.09 1.46 -10.59
C ALA A 95 -3.86 2.84 -9.94
N ALA A 96 -4.61 3.10 -8.88
CA ALA A 96 -4.56 4.36 -8.15
C ALA A 96 -3.29 4.44 -7.29
N TYR A 97 -2.70 5.64 -7.20
CA TYR A 97 -1.66 6.08 -6.29
C TYR A 97 -2.25 7.06 -5.26
N CYS A 98 -1.45 7.41 -4.24
CA CYS A 98 -1.83 8.36 -3.19
C CYS A 98 -2.44 9.66 -3.77
N THR A 99 -1.86 10.16 -4.85
CA THR A 99 -2.23 11.43 -5.50
C THR A 99 -3.51 11.36 -6.32
N ASP A 100 -3.95 10.18 -6.74
CA ASP A 100 -5.22 10.04 -7.45
C ASP A 100 -6.38 10.31 -6.50
N CYS A 101 -6.25 9.89 -5.23
CA CYS A 101 -7.26 10.12 -4.22
C CYS A 101 -7.12 11.49 -3.55
N HIS A 102 -5.94 11.75 -2.96
CA HIS A 102 -5.70 12.94 -2.15
C HIS A 102 -5.35 14.19 -2.99
N GLY A 103 -4.99 14.03 -4.27
CA GLY A 103 -4.52 15.11 -5.12
C GLY A 103 -3.02 15.38 -4.94
N ALA A 104 -2.31 15.62 -6.04
CA ALA A 104 -0.85 15.74 -6.03
C ALA A 104 -0.29 16.98 -5.32
N HIS A 105 -1.06 18.08 -5.28
CA HIS A 105 -0.63 19.33 -4.63
C HIS A 105 -1.57 19.74 -3.50
N THR A 106 -2.86 19.37 -3.56
CA THR A 106 -3.83 19.67 -2.49
C THR A 106 -3.71 18.70 -1.31
N CYS A 107 -3.35 17.44 -1.55
CA CYS A 107 -3.21 16.42 -0.49
C CYS A 107 -4.38 16.41 0.52
N ALA A 108 -5.61 16.46 0.01
CA ALA A 108 -6.83 16.63 0.81
C ALA A 108 -7.04 15.44 1.76
N SER A 109 -7.49 15.71 2.99
CA SER A 109 -7.87 14.68 3.93
C SER A 109 -9.26 14.13 3.59
N LEU A 110 -9.36 12.81 3.42
CA LEU A 110 -10.62 12.10 3.15
C LEU A 110 -11.22 11.43 4.40
N LYS A 111 -10.51 11.48 5.54
CA LYS A 111 -10.85 10.72 6.76
C LYS A 111 -12.26 10.99 7.27
N ASN A 112 -12.67 12.26 7.28
CA ASN A 112 -13.92 12.71 7.91
C ASN A 112 -14.96 13.21 6.90
N ASN A 113 -14.74 13.01 5.60
CA ASN A 113 -15.62 13.51 4.54
C ASN A 113 -15.96 12.39 3.56
N LYS A 114 -16.99 11.61 3.90
CA LYS A 114 -17.41 10.44 3.11
C LYS A 114 -17.93 10.84 1.75
N GLU A 115 -18.59 12.00 1.63
CA GLU A 115 -19.06 12.55 0.37
C GLU A 115 -17.89 12.87 -0.57
N ALA A 116 -16.84 13.53 -0.06
CA ALA A 116 -15.63 13.80 -0.84
C ALA A 116 -14.89 12.49 -1.20
N ALA A 117 -14.78 11.54 -0.27
CA ALA A 117 -14.20 10.23 -0.52
C ALA A 117 -14.96 9.48 -1.63
N LEU A 118 -16.30 9.49 -1.59
CA LEU A 118 -17.13 8.87 -2.62
C LEU A 118 -16.91 9.51 -3.99
N ALA A 119 -16.90 10.84 -4.05
CA ALA A 119 -16.66 11.58 -5.29
C ALA A 119 -15.30 11.24 -5.91
N VAL A 120 -14.28 11.00 -5.08
CA VAL A 120 -12.98 10.52 -5.51
C VAL A 120 -13.06 9.11 -6.10
N CYS A 121 -13.69 8.17 -5.39
CA CYS A 121 -13.87 6.80 -5.87
C CYS A 121 -14.59 6.76 -7.22
N GLN A 122 -15.63 7.60 -7.37
CA GLN A 122 -16.47 7.66 -8.57
C GLN A 122 -15.74 8.18 -9.81
N ARG A 123 -14.58 8.83 -9.68
CA ARG A 123 -13.74 9.21 -10.84
C ARG A 123 -13.31 8.00 -11.68
N CYS A 124 -13.12 6.85 -11.04
CA CYS A 124 -12.77 5.60 -11.73
C CYS A 124 -13.86 4.52 -11.57
N HIS A 125 -14.53 4.47 -10.42
CA HIS A 125 -15.60 3.53 -10.13
C HIS A 125 -16.97 4.21 -10.24
N ALA A 126 -17.42 4.48 -11.46
CA ALA A 126 -18.64 5.27 -11.73
C ALA A 126 -19.92 4.79 -11.03
N ARG A 127 -19.97 3.51 -10.63
CA ARG A 127 -21.12 2.90 -9.93
C ARG A 127 -20.88 2.72 -8.42
N ALA A 128 -19.81 3.30 -7.87
CA ALA A 128 -19.54 3.24 -6.45
C ALA A 128 -20.65 3.95 -5.66
N THR A 129 -21.12 3.29 -4.61
CA THR A 129 -22.13 3.79 -3.67
C THR A 129 -21.46 4.20 -2.36
N LYS A 130 -22.21 4.76 -1.41
CA LYS A 130 -21.66 5.27 -0.13
C LYS A 130 -20.94 4.17 0.66
N GLU A 131 -21.40 2.93 0.57
CA GLU A 131 -20.79 1.76 1.23
C GLU A 131 -19.36 1.52 0.75
N PHE A 132 -19.01 1.96 -0.47
CA PHE A 132 -17.65 1.87 -1.00
C PHE A 132 -16.65 2.72 -0.20
N THR A 133 -17.12 3.73 0.54
CA THR A 133 -16.28 4.58 1.40
C THR A 133 -15.95 3.94 2.75
N GLU A 134 -16.57 2.80 3.08
CA GLU A 134 -16.25 2.04 4.29
C GLU A 134 -14.98 1.18 4.11
N PHE A 135 -14.50 0.98 2.87
CA PHE A 135 -13.25 0.28 2.62
C PHE A 135 -12.05 1.10 3.09
N VAL A 136 -11.30 0.55 4.04
CA VAL A 136 -10.05 1.15 4.52
C VAL A 136 -8.94 0.89 3.51
N ILE A 137 -8.49 1.95 2.84
CA ILE A 137 -7.39 1.87 1.85
C ILE A 137 -6.02 1.78 2.54
N HIS A 138 -5.85 2.52 3.63
CA HIS A 138 -4.66 2.51 4.48
C HIS A 138 -5.07 2.91 5.91
N TYR A 139 -4.31 2.46 6.91
CA TYR A 139 -4.57 2.81 8.32
C TYR A 139 -4.05 4.21 8.66
N GLY A 140 -4.46 4.77 9.81
CA GLY A 140 -3.96 6.04 10.32
C GLY A 140 -2.63 5.92 11.06
N ASP A 141 -2.10 7.05 11.55
CA ASP A 141 -0.79 7.13 12.23
C ASP A 141 -0.70 6.27 13.51
N ASN A 142 -1.84 6.00 14.17
CA ASN A 142 -1.92 5.17 15.37
C ASN A 142 -2.07 3.67 15.06
N GLY A 143 -1.79 3.24 13.82
CA GLY A 143 -2.07 1.88 13.37
C GLY A 143 -3.57 1.57 13.41
N ILE A 144 -3.93 0.31 13.68
CA ILE A 144 -5.30 -0.07 14.01
C ILE A 144 -5.59 0.54 15.38
N GLU A 145 -6.11 1.77 15.39
CA GLU A 145 -6.55 2.48 16.59
C GLU A 145 -7.44 1.52 17.41
N GLU A 146 -7.19 1.48 18.72
CA GLU A 146 -7.66 0.50 19.72
C GLU A 146 -9.19 0.45 19.93
N LYS A 147 -9.97 0.95 18.97
CA LYS A 147 -11.43 1.00 18.98
C LYS A 147 -12.10 0.05 17.98
N ASP A 148 -11.36 -0.94 17.49
CA ASP A 148 -11.82 -1.92 16.49
C ASP A 148 -11.58 -3.38 16.97
N ASP A 149 -11.82 -3.65 18.26
CA ASP A 149 -11.62 -4.98 18.88
C ASP A 149 -12.37 -6.10 18.14
N GLU A 150 -13.55 -5.81 17.60
CA GLU A 150 -14.29 -6.77 16.77
C GLU A 150 -13.55 -7.10 15.47
N LYS A 151 -12.98 -6.11 14.79
CA LYS A 151 -12.25 -6.30 13.52
C LYS A 151 -10.90 -6.98 13.73
N LYS A 152 -10.19 -6.71 14.83
CA LYS A 152 -8.97 -7.45 15.20
C LYS A 152 -9.25 -8.95 15.38
N SER A 153 -10.35 -9.30 16.07
CA SER A 153 -10.72 -10.71 16.25
C SER A 153 -11.07 -11.39 14.92
N TYR A 154 -11.75 -10.68 14.02
CA TYR A 154 -12.12 -11.18 12.71
C TYR A 154 -10.89 -11.41 11.81
N VAL A 155 -9.97 -10.44 11.77
CA VAL A 155 -8.71 -10.56 11.03
C VAL A 155 -7.84 -11.69 11.57
N SER A 156 -7.77 -11.85 12.90
CA SER A 156 -7.05 -12.98 13.52
C SER A 156 -7.65 -14.33 13.13
N ARG A 157 -8.99 -14.46 13.11
CA ARG A 157 -9.67 -15.68 12.63
C ARG A 157 -9.34 -15.98 11.17
N ILE A 158 -9.31 -14.97 10.29
CA ILE A 158 -8.94 -15.15 8.88
C ILE A 158 -7.49 -15.65 8.74
N HIS A 159 -6.55 -15.08 9.51
CA HIS A 159 -5.15 -15.53 9.49
C HIS A 159 -5.00 -16.96 9.98
N ILE A 160 -5.69 -17.34 11.06
CA ILE A 160 -5.68 -18.72 11.58
C ILE A 160 -6.23 -19.69 10.53
N ILE A 161 -7.38 -19.37 9.92
CA ILE A 161 -7.97 -20.21 8.86
C ILE A 161 -7.03 -20.31 7.67
N SER A 162 -6.38 -19.22 7.27
CA SER A 162 -5.42 -19.22 6.16
C SER A 162 -4.19 -20.08 6.46
N LEU A 163 -3.65 -20.02 7.68
CA LEU A 163 -2.52 -20.86 8.10
C LEU A 163 -2.88 -22.34 8.16
N LEU A 164 -4.08 -22.66 8.66
CA LEU A 164 -4.60 -24.03 8.67
C LEU A 164 -4.78 -24.55 7.23
N SER A 165 -5.35 -23.74 6.34
CA SER A 165 -5.50 -24.08 4.92
C SER A 165 -4.16 -24.31 4.25
N LEU A 166 -3.16 -23.45 4.50
CA LEU A 166 -1.81 -23.60 3.94
C LEU A 166 -1.13 -24.88 4.45
N THR A 167 -1.24 -25.15 5.75
CA THR A 167 -0.68 -26.35 6.38
C THR A 167 -1.30 -27.62 5.79
N PHE A 168 -2.63 -27.63 5.62
CA PHE A 168 -3.34 -28.74 4.99
C PHE A 168 -2.85 -29.01 3.57
N VAL A 169 -2.68 -27.97 2.75
CA VAL A 169 -2.15 -28.10 1.39
C VAL A 169 -0.73 -28.68 1.40
N ILE A 170 0.15 -28.19 2.28
CA ILE A 170 1.53 -28.70 2.39
C ILE A 170 1.53 -30.18 2.79
N VAL A 171 0.75 -30.57 3.79
CA VAL A 171 0.65 -31.97 4.24
C VAL A 171 0.15 -32.86 3.11
N MET A 172 -0.88 -32.43 2.39
CA MET A 172 -1.44 -33.18 1.26
C MET A 172 -0.39 -33.40 0.16
N LEU A 173 0.35 -32.35 -0.20
CA LEU A 173 1.43 -32.44 -1.20
C LEU A 173 2.54 -33.38 -0.70
N CYS A 174 3.02 -33.22 0.54
CA CYS A 174 4.05 -34.08 1.10
C CYS A 174 3.62 -35.56 1.12
N ALA A 175 2.38 -35.86 1.51
CA ALA A 175 1.85 -37.22 1.50
C ALA A 175 1.80 -37.81 0.09
N PHE A 176 1.30 -37.04 -0.89
CA PHE A 176 1.22 -37.46 -2.28
C PHE A 176 2.60 -37.75 -2.89
N TYR A 177 3.57 -36.84 -2.70
CA TYR A 177 4.93 -37.04 -3.20
C TYR A 177 5.67 -38.16 -2.48
N SER A 178 5.52 -38.27 -1.16
CA SER A 178 6.14 -39.36 -0.38
C SER A 178 5.59 -40.72 -0.79
N HIS A 179 4.27 -40.84 -0.97
CA HIS A 179 3.65 -42.08 -1.44
C HIS A 179 4.16 -42.47 -2.83
N THR A 180 4.19 -41.52 -3.76
CA THR A 180 4.70 -41.73 -5.13
C THR A 180 6.17 -42.15 -5.12
N PHE A 181 7.00 -41.53 -4.29
CA PHE A 181 8.42 -41.83 -4.15
C PHE A 181 8.65 -43.23 -3.56
N LEU A 182 7.92 -43.60 -2.49
CA LEU A 182 8.02 -44.94 -1.89
C LEU A 182 7.60 -46.04 -2.87
N LEU A 183 6.54 -45.83 -3.66
CA LEU A 183 6.15 -46.77 -4.71
C LEU A 183 7.22 -46.89 -5.80
N MET A 184 7.88 -45.80 -6.16
CA MET A 184 8.99 -45.82 -7.11
C MET A 184 10.17 -46.62 -6.57
N LEU A 185 10.58 -46.40 -5.32
CA LEU A 185 11.63 -47.18 -4.65
C LEU A 185 11.30 -48.66 -4.60
N ARG A 186 10.04 -49.01 -4.27
CA ARG A 186 9.57 -50.40 -4.27
C ARG A 186 9.69 -51.03 -5.67
N LYS A 187 9.24 -50.33 -6.72
CA LYS A 187 9.37 -50.83 -8.10
C LYS A 187 10.82 -51.03 -8.52
N VAL A 188 11.72 -50.12 -8.13
CA VAL A 188 13.17 -50.25 -8.40
C VAL A 188 13.74 -51.47 -7.66
N HIS A 189 13.41 -51.64 -6.38
CA HIS A 189 13.85 -52.80 -5.59
C HIS A 189 13.35 -54.13 -6.17
N GLU A 190 12.07 -54.22 -6.53
CA GLU A 190 11.49 -55.41 -7.18
C GLU A 190 12.11 -55.69 -8.56
N LYS A 191 12.52 -54.65 -9.29
CA LYS A 191 13.20 -54.79 -10.59
C LYS A 191 14.63 -55.32 -10.42
N LEU A 192 15.37 -54.82 -9.43
CA LEU A 192 16.72 -55.30 -9.12
C LEU A 192 16.70 -56.76 -8.65
N ARG A 193 15.80 -57.12 -7.73
CA ARG A 193 15.66 -58.50 -7.24
C ARG A 193 15.38 -59.51 -8.36
N ARG A 194 14.44 -59.19 -9.27
CA ARG A 194 14.13 -60.03 -10.44
C ARG A 194 15.27 -60.11 -11.47
N HIS A 195 16.28 -59.24 -11.40
CA HIS A 195 17.44 -59.30 -12.27
C HIS A 195 18.54 -60.19 -11.68
N ASP A 196 18.66 -60.25 -10.35
CA ASP A 196 19.55 -61.17 -9.64
C ASP A 196 19.04 -62.62 -9.71
N ASP A 197 17.72 -62.85 -9.59
CA ASP A 197 17.12 -64.20 -9.69
C ASP A 197 17.23 -64.85 -11.10
N ARG A 198 17.70 -64.10 -12.12
CA ARG A 198 17.83 -64.56 -13.52
C ARG A 198 19.26 -64.81 -13.98
N LYS A 199 20.25 -64.58 -13.10
CA LYS A 199 21.65 -64.95 -13.31
C LYS A 199 21.93 -66.28 -12.60
#